data_AF-A0A0A6YXQ1-F1
#
_entry.id   AF-A0A0A6YXQ1-F1
#
_cell.length_a   1.000
_cell.length_b   1.000
_cell.length_c   1.000
_cell.angle_alpha   90.00
_cell.angle_beta   90.00
_cell.angle_gamma   90.00
#
_symmetry.space_group_name_H-M   'P 1'
#
loop_
_entity.id
_entity.type
_entity.pdbx_description
1 polymer ?
#
loop_
_entity_poly.entity_id
_entity_poly.type
_entity_poly.pdbx_seq_one_letter_code
_entity_poly.pdbx_strand_id
1 'polypeptide(L)'
;MRPLCMTYWWLGLLATVGAATGPEADVEGTEDGSQREYIYLNRYKRAGPWRDCLQALEDGHSTSSIYLVKPENTNRLMQVWCDQRHDPGGWTVIQRRLDGSVNFFRNWETYK
;
A
#
# COMPACT_ATOMS: atom_id res chain seq x y z
N MET A 1 59.76 27.02 10.72
CA MET A 1 59.28 27.02 12.11
C MET A 1 57.79 27.31 12.12
N ARG A 2 56.99 26.53 12.86
CA ARG A 2 55.58 26.84 13.17
C ARG A 2 55.51 27.78 14.38
N PRO A 3 54.51 28.65 14.46
CA PRO A 3 53.86 28.88 15.75
C PRO A 3 52.34 28.72 15.64
N LEU A 4 51.81 27.79 16.44
CA LEU A 4 50.40 27.66 16.80
C LEU A 4 50.22 28.43 18.12
N CYS A 5 49.47 29.52 18.15
CA CYS A 5 48.75 29.99 19.35
C CYS A 5 47.91 31.22 18.99
N MET A 6 46.59 31.07 18.87
CA MET A 6 45.59 32.09 19.18
C MET A 6 44.23 31.46 18.88
N THR A 7 43.67 30.83 19.90
CA THR A 7 42.46 31.35 20.56
C THR A 7 41.27 31.32 19.62
N TYR A 8 40.45 30.29 19.83
CA TYR A 8 39.03 30.26 19.55
C TYR A 8 38.42 31.66 19.59
N TRP A 9 37.45 31.90 18.71
CA TRP A 9 36.21 32.64 18.90
C TRP A 9 35.65 32.82 17.49
N TRP A 10 34.60 32.06 17.17
CA TRP A 10 33.49 32.38 16.27
C TRP A 10 32.72 31.08 16.04
N LEU A 11 31.84 30.79 17.01
CA LEU A 11 30.59 30.09 16.75
C LEU A 11 29.84 30.89 15.66
N GLY A 12 29.41 30.24 14.58
CA GLY A 12 28.59 30.90 13.58
C GLY A 12 28.34 30.05 12.34
N LEU A 13 27.22 29.32 12.38
CA LEU A 13 26.38 28.89 11.27
C LEU A 13 27.03 28.46 9.94
N LEU A 14 26.78 27.20 9.56
CA LEU A 14 26.12 26.89 8.28
C LEU A 14 25.63 25.44 8.32
N ALA A 15 24.40 25.26 8.78
CA ALA A 15 23.64 24.05 8.51
C ALA A 15 23.21 24.08 7.03
N THR A 16 23.78 23.20 6.20
CA THR A 16 23.21 22.88 4.89
C THR A 16 23.41 21.40 4.58
N VAL A 17 22.49 20.56 5.05
CA VAL A 17 22.16 19.30 4.37
C VAL A 17 20.70 18.96 4.71
N GLY A 18 19.88 18.71 3.69
CA GLY A 18 18.66 17.93 3.87
C GLY A 18 17.45 18.41 3.08
N ALA A 19 17.48 18.25 1.76
CA ALA A 19 16.25 18.08 0.99
C ALA A 19 15.75 16.64 1.23
N ALA A 20 14.57 16.47 1.82
CA ALA A 20 13.68 15.31 1.68
C ALA A 20 12.37 15.55 2.47
N THR A 21 11.26 15.84 1.79
CA THR A 21 10.12 14.93 1.53
C THR A 21 9.11 14.79 2.67
N GLY A 22 7.86 15.17 2.38
CA GLY A 22 6.64 14.56 2.94
C GLY A 22 5.91 15.43 3.98
N PRO A 23 4.56 15.45 3.95
CA PRO A 23 3.78 16.20 4.93
C PRO A 23 3.95 15.60 6.34
N GLU A 24 4.28 16.47 7.30
CA GLU A 24 4.14 16.23 8.73
C GLU A 24 2.70 15.84 9.05
N ALA A 25 2.53 14.69 9.69
CA ALA A 25 1.27 14.26 10.28
C ALA A 25 1.54 13.90 11.74
N ASP A 26 1.45 14.91 12.59
CA ASP A 26 1.40 14.76 14.04
C ASP A 26 0.08 14.10 14.44
N VAL A 27 0.12 12.86 14.96
CA VAL A 27 -0.99 12.33 15.78
C VAL A 27 -0.43 11.41 16.85
N GLU A 28 -0.58 11.87 18.09
CA GLU A 28 -0.32 11.19 19.36
C GLU A 28 -1.31 10.03 19.57
N GLY A 29 -0.83 8.88 20.05
CA GLY A 29 -1.68 7.73 20.33
C GLY A 29 -0.90 6.52 20.84
N THR A 30 -0.91 6.36 22.16
CA THR A 30 -0.41 5.20 22.91
C THR A 30 -1.32 4.00 22.69
N GLU A 31 -0.77 2.79 22.57
CA GLU A 31 -1.15 1.58 23.33
C GLU A 31 -0.66 0.26 22.70
N ASP A 32 -0.28 -0.64 23.60
CA ASP A 32 0.55 -1.83 23.44
C ASP A 32 -0.20 -3.01 22.79
N GLY A 33 0.31 -3.44 21.64
CA GLY A 33 -0.30 -4.42 20.74
C GLY A 33 0.62 -4.67 19.55
N SER A 34 1.81 -5.22 19.85
CA SER A 34 2.87 -5.70 18.95
C SER A 34 2.91 -5.03 17.56
N GLN A 35 3.45 -3.81 17.55
CA GLN A 35 3.71 -2.86 16.44
C GLN A 35 3.61 -3.38 15.00
N ARG A 36 4.14 -4.58 14.71
CA ARG A 36 4.04 -5.20 13.38
C ARG A 36 2.59 -5.40 12.94
N GLU A 37 1.74 -5.95 13.78
CA GLU A 37 0.34 -6.24 13.45
C GLU A 37 -0.47 -4.95 13.25
N TYR A 38 -0.20 -3.91 14.05
CA TYR A 38 -0.79 -2.59 13.89
C TYR A 38 -0.34 -1.89 12.59
N ILE A 39 0.93 -2.00 12.19
CA ILE A 39 1.44 -1.49 10.91
C ILE A 39 0.76 -2.19 9.72
N TYR A 40 0.53 -3.51 9.81
CA TYR A 40 -0.18 -4.28 8.79
C TYR A 40 -1.67 -3.88 8.70
N LEU A 41 -2.35 -3.79 9.85
CA LEU A 41 -3.76 -3.40 9.88
C LEU A 41 -3.97 -1.95 9.44
N ASN A 42 -3.10 -0.99 9.79
CA ASN A 42 -3.18 0.38 9.29
C ASN A 42 -2.91 0.50 7.79
N ARG A 43 -2.03 -0.34 7.22
CA ARG A 43 -1.87 -0.43 5.77
C ARG A 43 -3.16 -0.90 5.11
N TYR A 44 -3.80 -1.92 5.66
CA TYR A 44 -5.11 -2.43 5.21
C TYR A 44 -6.26 -1.44 5.46
N LYS A 45 -6.11 -0.54 6.45
CA LYS A 45 -7.08 0.52 6.76
C LYS A 45 -6.94 1.71 5.81
N ARG A 46 -5.72 1.96 5.29
CA ARG A 46 -5.41 2.99 4.28
C ARG A 46 -5.74 2.52 2.85
N ALA A 47 -5.50 1.24 2.57
CA ALA A 47 -5.98 0.53 1.40
C ALA A 47 -7.43 0.07 1.66
N GLY A 48 -8.36 1.03 1.70
CA GLY A 48 -9.77 0.73 1.95
C GLY A 48 -10.30 -0.30 0.94
N PRO A 49 -11.38 -1.04 1.27
CA PRO A 49 -11.99 -1.90 0.29
C PRO A 49 -12.51 -1.06 -0.89
N TRP A 50 -11.97 -1.30 -2.08
CA TRP A 50 -12.41 -0.65 -3.31
C TRP A 50 -13.71 -1.28 -3.79
N ARG A 51 -14.51 -0.54 -4.57
CA ARG A 51 -15.72 -1.08 -5.20
C ARG A 51 -15.41 -2.06 -6.31
N ASP A 52 -14.30 -1.83 -7.00
CA ASP A 52 -13.76 -2.63 -8.08
C ASP A 52 -12.25 -2.36 -8.26
N CYS A 53 -11.62 -3.12 -9.15
CA CYS A 53 -10.20 -2.93 -9.49
C CYS A 53 -9.92 -1.63 -10.23
N LEU A 54 -10.92 -1.01 -10.85
CA LEU A 54 -10.78 0.26 -11.54
C LEU A 54 -10.58 1.40 -10.52
N GLN A 55 -11.39 1.43 -9.47
CA GLN A 55 -11.21 2.39 -8.38
C GLN A 55 -9.85 2.22 -7.69
N ALA A 56 -9.39 0.97 -7.53
CA ALA A 56 -8.04 0.73 -7.03
C ALA A 56 -6.97 1.35 -7.95
N LEU A 57 -7.15 1.26 -9.27
CA LEU A 57 -6.25 1.88 -10.24
C LEU A 57 -6.27 3.41 -10.15
N GLU A 58 -7.45 4.01 -10.04
CA GLU A 58 -7.65 5.46 -9.88
C GLU A 58 -7.04 6.00 -8.59
N ASP A 59 -7.10 5.22 -7.50
CA ASP A 59 -6.44 5.51 -6.22
C ASP A 59 -4.90 5.37 -6.28
N GLY A 60 -4.34 5.07 -7.46
CA GLY A 60 -2.90 4.99 -7.71
C GLY A 60 -2.30 3.59 -7.55
N HIS A 61 -3.14 2.56 -7.36
CA HIS A 61 -2.67 1.18 -7.28
C HIS A 61 -2.56 0.53 -8.66
N SER A 62 -1.44 0.78 -9.34
CA SER A 62 -1.13 0.29 -10.69
C SER A 62 -0.44 -1.09 -10.75
N THR A 63 -0.29 -1.78 -9.62
CA THR A 63 0.38 -3.09 -9.57
C THR A 63 -0.64 -4.23 -9.65
N SER A 64 -0.49 -5.17 -10.58
CA SER A 64 -1.37 -6.35 -10.60
C SER A 64 -1.12 -7.25 -9.37
N SER A 65 -2.11 -7.39 -8.50
CA SER A 65 -2.04 -8.18 -7.27
C SER A 65 -3.42 -8.56 -6.74
N ILE A 66 -3.50 -9.13 -5.54
CA ILE A 66 -4.77 -9.38 -4.85
C ILE A 66 -5.21 -8.12 -4.12
N TYR A 67 -6.41 -7.65 -4.43
CA TYR A 67 -7.05 -6.50 -3.78
C TYR A 67 -8.30 -6.93 -3.04
N LEU A 68 -8.64 -6.14 -2.02
CA LEU A 68 -9.87 -6.32 -1.25
C LEU A 68 -10.97 -5.46 -1.87
N VAL A 69 -12.00 -6.10 -2.41
CA VAL A 69 -13.11 -5.41 -3.07
C VAL A 69 -14.41 -5.58 -2.26
N LYS A 70 -15.16 -4.50 -2.13
CA LYS A 70 -16.51 -4.44 -1.55
C LYS A 70 -17.45 -3.72 -2.53
N PRO A 71 -18.21 -4.47 -3.35
CA PRO A 71 -19.20 -3.87 -4.23
C PRO A 71 -20.28 -3.10 -3.44
N GLU A 72 -20.82 -2.02 -4.00
CA GLU A 72 -21.71 -1.08 -3.28
C GLU A 72 -22.98 -1.74 -2.72
N ASN A 73 -23.54 -2.71 -3.45
CA ASN A 73 -24.80 -3.37 -3.11
C ASN A 73 -24.63 -4.62 -2.23
N THR A 74 -23.44 -4.87 -1.70
CA THR A 74 -23.18 -6.02 -0.84
C THR A 74 -22.32 -5.66 0.36
N ASN A 75 -22.60 -6.30 1.49
CA ASN A 75 -21.73 -6.24 2.67
C ASN A 75 -20.60 -7.29 2.60
N ARG A 76 -20.46 -7.99 1.47
CA ARG A 76 -19.43 -9.01 1.28
C ARG A 76 -18.12 -8.37 0.82
N LEU A 77 -17.07 -8.61 1.60
CA LEU A 77 -15.69 -8.39 1.21
C LEU A 77 -15.20 -9.61 0.42
N MET A 78 -14.55 -9.36 -0.72
CA MET A 78 -13.99 -10.39 -1.57
C MET A 78 -12.54 -10.05 -1.92
N GLN A 79 -11.68 -11.07 -1.92
CA GLN A 79 -10.33 -10.96 -2.43
C GLN A 79 -10.36 -11.29 -3.92
N VAL A 80 -9.96 -10.35 -4.76
CA VAL A 80 -9.95 -10.50 -6.21
C VAL A 80 -8.57 -10.20 -6.76
N TRP A 81 -8.19 -10.85 -7.85
CA TRP A 81 -6.99 -10.48 -8.58
C TRP A 81 -7.30 -9.30 -9.50
N CYS A 82 -6.65 -8.16 -9.27
CA CYS A 82 -6.73 -7.00 -10.16
C CYS A 82 -5.59 -7.05 -11.16
N ASP A 83 -5.93 -6.99 -12.44
CA ASP A 83 -4.95 -6.82 -13.49
C ASP A 83 -4.89 -5.36 -13.95
N GLN A 84 -3.88 -4.67 -13.42
CA GLN A 84 -3.63 -3.25 -13.66
C GLN A 84 -2.64 -3.00 -14.80
N ARG A 85 -2.04 -4.06 -15.35
CA ARG A 85 -1.00 -3.97 -16.39
C ARG A 85 -1.54 -4.11 -17.80
N HIS A 86 -2.64 -4.84 -17.98
CA HIS A 86 -3.26 -5.01 -19.30
C HIS A 86 -4.13 -3.81 -19.62
N ASP A 87 -3.73 -3.03 -20.63
CA ASP A 87 -4.46 -1.83 -21.06
C ASP A 87 -5.96 -2.13 -21.31
N PRO A 88 -6.89 -1.28 -20.83
CA PRO A 88 -6.69 0.02 -20.16
C PRO A 88 -6.38 -0.03 -18.65
N GLY A 89 -6.18 -1.22 -18.08
CA GLY A 89 -6.08 -1.45 -16.63
C GLY A 89 -7.45 -1.54 -15.96
N GLY A 90 -7.47 -1.74 -14.64
CA GLY A 90 -8.71 -1.79 -13.85
C GLY A 90 -9.46 -3.13 -13.96
N TRP A 91 -8.84 -4.15 -14.53
CA TRP A 91 -9.51 -5.42 -14.78
C TRP A 91 -9.68 -6.23 -13.50
N THR A 92 -10.93 -6.58 -13.19
CA THR A 92 -11.25 -7.53 -12.12
C THR A 92 -11.30 -8.94 -12.69
N VAL A 93 -10.37 -9.81 -12.29
CA VAL A 93 -10.33 -11.18 -12.81
C VAL A 93 -11.33 -12.06 -12.08
N ILE A 94 -12.39 -12.46 -12.80
CA ILE A 94 -13.45 -13.35 -12.29
C ILE A 94 -13.13 -14.84 -12.46
N GLN A 95 -12.30 -15.19 -13.44
CA GLN A 95 -11.88 -16.57 -13.71
C GLN A 95 -10.53 -16.57 -14.45
N ARG A 96 -9.61 -17.46 -14.07
CA ARG A 96 -8.27 -17.57 -14.67
C ARG A 96 -7.85 -19.03 -14.80
N ARG A 97 -7.19 -19.36 -15.91
CA ARG A 97 -6.53 -20.66 -16.15
C ARG A 97 -5.09 -20.41 -16.60
N LEU A 98 -4.15 -21.19 -16.08
CA LEU A 98 -2.73 -21.09 -16.43
C LEU A 98 -2.13 -22.46 -16.76
N ASP A 99 -2.28 -23.41 -15.83
CA ASP A 99 -1.53 -24.68 -15.82
C ASP A 99 -2.43 -25.91 -15.65
N GLY A 100 -3.74 -25.71 -15.47
CA GLY A 100 -4.68 -26.81 -15.21
C GLY A 100 -4.61 -27.39 -13.79
N SER A 101 -3.92 -26.73 -12.86
CA SER A 101 -3.82 -27.14 -11.45
C SER A 101 -5.17 -27.22 -10.73
N VAL A 102 -6.15 -26.45 -11.19
CA VAL A 102 -7.50 -26.39 -10.60
C VAL A 102 -8.49 -27.13 -11.50
N ASN A 103 -9.24 -28.08 -10.91
CA ASN A 103 -10.36 -28.73 -11.59
C ASN A 103 -11.61 -27.84 -11.57
N PHE A 104 -12.21 -27.64 -12.74
CA PHE A 104 -13.43 -26.85 -12.96
C PHE A 104 -14.68 -27.73 -13.19
N PHE A 105 -14.54 -29.05 -13.25
CA PHE A 105 -15.69 -29.95 -13.24
C PHE A 105 -16.23 -30.05 -11.81
N ARG A 106 -17.11 -29.11 -11.44
CA ARG A 106 -17.67 -28.92 -10.09
C ARG A 106 -19.20 -28.84 -10.15
N ASN A 107 -19.85 -29.06 -9.00
CA ASN A 107 -21.29 -28.91 -8.87
C ASN A 107 -21.72 -27.43 -8.86
N TRP A 108 -23.02 -27.20 -8.98
CA TRP A 108 -23.61 -25.85 -9.00
C TRP A 108 -23.28 -25.04 -7.75
N GLU A 109 -23.35 -25.66 -6.56
CA GLU A 109 -23.11 -24.97 -5.29
C GLU A 109 -21.67 -24.45 -5.17
N THR A 110 -20.70 -25.09 -5.81
CA THR A 110 -19.30 -24.62 -5.80
C THR A 110 -19.11 -23.35 -6.65
N TYR A 111 -19.96 -23.13 -7.66
CA TYR A 111 -19.85 -21.98 -8.55
C TYR A 111 -20.63 -20.75 -8.05
N LYS A 112 -21.55 -20.94 -7.11
CA LYS A 112 -22.47 -19.91 -6.59
C LYS A 112 -21.84 -19.14 -5.42
#